data_AF-A0A944APM6-F1
#
_entry.id   AF-A0A944APM6-F1
#
_cell.length_a   1.000
_cell.length_b   1.000
_cell.length_c   1.000
_cell.angle_alpha   90.00
_cell.angle_beta   90.00
_cell.angle_gamma   90.00
#
_symmetry.space_group_name_H-M   'P 1'
#
loop_
_entity.id
_entity.type
_entity.pdbx_description
1 polymer ?
#
loop_
_entity_poly.entity_id
_entity_poly.type
_entity_poly.pdbx_seq_one_letter_code
_entity_poly.pdbx_strand_id
1 'polypeptide(L)'
;MMEITIYQIDLDKDENRVAFIGHEALGHYQGTSEIDSAIYEKVYEGTVDAKDLEDVFRIFNVDQPEDYRGRSLSVSDIVETVDDRTGECTWHYCDTIGFKDVAFDPDKVSEMRATQITVVYVEPGKLAKTAEIGTRLEDLQAAVGGCIEAFYPFEEEVCIVCNDEGKFNGMQLNRGIYGEDGKLMDIIAGPFFICDCSGENFGSLSQEQLERYEKLYKKPERFYRQDGEIIAVPYEPREKNNER
;
A
#
# COMPACT_ATOMS: atom_id res chain seq x y z
N MET A 1 -5.73 9.87 29.18
CA MET A 1 -4.85 10.13 28.02
C MET A 1 -3.55 9.40 28.26
N MET A 2 -3.18 8.58 27.29
CA MET A 2 -2.07 7.64 27.36
C MET A 2 -1.26 7.82 26.08
N GLU A 3 0.04 8.07 26.22
CA GLU A 3 0.98 8.17 25.10
C GLU A 3 1.43 6.75 24.73
N ILE A 4 1.22 6.40 23.46
CA ILE A 4 1.46 5.05 22.96
C ILE A 4 2.13 5.07 21.58
N THR A 5 2.84 3.98 21.31
CA THR A 5 3.28 3.59 19.97
C THR A 5 2.77 2.20 19.68
N ILE A 6 2.31 1.93 18.47
CA ILE A 6 1.88 0.58 18.07
C ILE A 6 2.84 0.06 17.01
N TYR A 7 3.29 -1.17 17.21
CA TYR A 7 4.11 -1.90 16.28
C TYR A 7 3.41 -3.17 15.84
N GLN A 8 3.48 -3.46 14.55
CA GLN A 8 2.90 -4.66 13.95
C GLN A 8 3.96 -5.40 13.16
N ILE A 9 3.88 -6.73 13.14
CA ILE A 9 4.75 -7.53 12.27
C ILE A 9 4.46 -7.15 10.82
N ASP A 10 5.53 -6.83 10.10
CA ASP A 10 5.59 -6.70 8.65
C ASP A 10 5.63 -8.11 8.07
N LEU A 11 4.54 -8.51 7.43
CA LEU A 11 4.35 -9.89 6.97
C LEU A 11 5.35 -10.27 5.86
N ASP A 12 5.90 -9.29 5.15
CA ASP A 12 6.96 -9.51 4.16
C ASP A 12 8.30 -9.90 4.82
N LYS A 13 8.50 -9.55 6.09
CA LYS A 13 9.68 -9.92 6.90
C LYS A 13 9.46 -11.15 7.78
N ASP A 14 8.24 -11.66 7.85
CA ASP A 14 7.85 -12.75 8.77
C ASP A 14 8.17 -14.15 8.21
N GLU A 15 9.47 -14.45 8.04
CA GLU A 15 9.93 -15.74 7.50
C GLU A 15 9.45 -16.95 8.33
N ASN A 16 9.32 -16.77 9.66
CA ASN A 16 8.95 -17.83 10.59
C ASN A 16 7.44 -17.93 10.85
N ARG A 17 6.62 -17.06 10.23
CA ARG A 17 5.15 -17.03 10.37
C ARG A 17 4.71 -16.89 11.82
N VAL A 18 5.33 -15.97 12.54
CA VAL A 18 5.02 -15.65 13.95
C VAL A 18 3.95 -14.57 14.09
N ALA A 19 3.50 -13.95 13.01
CA ALA A 19 2.33 -13.09 13.00
C ALA A 19 1.09 -13.84 13.49
N PHE A 20 0.33 -13.19 14.37
CA PHE A 20 -0.90 -13.71 14.98
C PHE A 20 -0.72 -14.93 15.89
N ILE A 21 0.52 -15.27 16.23
CA ILE A 21 0.84 -16.38 17.15
C ILE A 21 0.92 -15.85 18.57
N GLY A 22 0.40 -16.57 19.57
CA GLY A 22 0.55 -16.18 20.97
C GLY A 22 1.99 -16.30 21.46
N HIS A 23 2.40 -15.51 22.46
CA HIS A 23 3.80 -15.42 22.87
C HIS A 23 4.38 -16.78 23.29
N GLU A 24 3.60 -17.62 23.96
CA GLU A 24 4.06 -18.94 24.43
C GLU A 24 4.41 -19.89 23.27
N ALA A 25 3.83 -19.69 22.10
CA ALA A 25 4.08 -20.52 20.93
C ALA A 25 5.30 -20.08 20.11
N LEU A 26 5.87 -18.88 20.33
CA LEU A 26 7.02 -18.37 19.56
C LEU A 26 8.19 -19.36 19.51
N GLY A 27 8.53 -20.00 20.63
CA GLY A 27 9.62 -20.97 20.70
C GLY A 27 9.45 -22.17 19.76
N HIS A 28 8.22 -22.54 19.43
CA HIS A 28 7.94 -23.61 18.47
C HIS A 28 8.19 -23.17 17.01
N TYR A 29 7.92 -21.91 16.68
CA TYR A 29 7.98 -21.40 15.30
C TYR A 29 9.38 -20.93 14.91
N GLN A 30 10.09 -20.25 15.82
CA GLN A 30 11.38 -19.61 15.54
C GLN A 30 12.51 -20.10 16.44
N GLY A 31 12.28 -21.15 17.25
CA GLY A 31 13.30 -21.75 18.12
C GLY A 31 13.66 -20.94 19.36
N THR A 32 13.04 -19.76 19.56
CA THR A 32 13.21 -18.88 20.72
C THR A 32 11.89 -18.21 21.09
N SER A 33 11.72 -17.88 22.38
CA SER A 33 10.60 -17.08 22.86
C SER A 33 10.85 -15.57 22.80
N GLU A 34 12.05 -15.15 22.39
CA GLU A 34 12.41 -13.74 22.23
C GLU A 34 11.72 -13.15 21.00
N ILE A 35 11.29 -11.89 21.10
CA ILE A 35 10.69 -11.16 19.98
C ILE A 35 11.82 -10.60 19.13
N ASP A 36 11.78 -10.89 17.84
CA ASP A 36 12.62 -10.21 16.87
C ASP A 36 11.99 -8.85 16.51
N SER A 37 12.49 -7.76 17.10
CA SER A 37 11.97 -6.42 16.79
C SER A 37 12.22 -5.98 15.34
N ALA A 38 13.15 -6.61 14.61
CA ALA A 38 13.49 -6.20 13.25
C ALA A 38 12.42 -6.54 12.20
N ILE A 39 11.51 -7.48 12.52
CA ILE A 39 10.39 -7.84 11.64
C ILE A 39 9.15 -6.96 11.87
N TYR A 40 9.22 -5.99 12.80
CA TYR A 40 8.12 -5.08 13.07
C TYR A 40 8.28 -3.77 12.30
N GLU A 41 7.15 -3.13 12.10
CA GLU A 41 7.04 -1.74 11.67
C GLU A 41 6.22 -0.92 12.67
N LYS A 42 6.53 0.36 12.78
CA LYS A 42 5.71 1.33 13.51
C LYS A 42 4.48 1.66 12.66
N VAL A 43 3.29 1.55 13.23
CA VAL A 43 2.02 1.84 12.53
C VAL A 43 1.23 3.00 13.13
N TYR A 44 1.64 3.45 14.32
CA TYR A 44 1.01 4.55 15.05
C TYR A 44 1.93 5.09 16.13
N GLU A 45 1.85 6.40 16.38
CA GLU A 45 2.48 7.08 17.50
C GLU A 45 1.61 8.28 17.89
N GLY A 46 1.20 8.36 19.17
CA GLY A 46 0.35 9.46 19.61
C GLY A 46 -0.29 9.28 20.98
N THR A 47 -1.12 10.24 21.36
CA THR A 47 -1.87 10.22 22.62
C THR A 47 -3.32 9.82 22.39
N VAL A 48 -3.78 8.80 23.11
CA VAL A 48 -5.17 8.30 23.04
C VAL A 48 -5.90 8.44 24.36
N ASP A 49 -7.23 8.57 24.33
CA ASP A 49 -8.06 8.57 25.55
C ASP A 49 -8.34 7.14 26.03
N ALA A 50 -7.29 6.45 26.49
CA ALA A 50 -7.36 5.13 27.10
C ALA A 50 -7.01 5.19 28.59
N LYS A 51 -7.62 4.29 29.39
CA LYS A 51 -7.28 4.10 30.81
C LYS A 51 -6.32 2.93 31.04
N ASP A 52 -6.33 1.96 30.13
CA ASP A 52 -5.56 0.72 30.16
C ASP A 52 -5.42 0.16 28.73
N LEU A 53 -4.66 -0.93 28.60
CA LEU A 53 -4.40 -1.60 27.31
C LEU A 53 -5.66 -2.20 26.67
N GLU A 54 -6.69 -2.53 27.46
CA GLU A 54 -7.96 -3.02 26.93
C GLU A 54 -8.74 -1.89 26.24
N ASP A 55 -8.70 -0.67 26.79
CA ASP A 55 -9.25 0.50 26.11
C ASP A 55 -8.46 0.82 24.83
N VAL A 56 -7.12 0.66 24.83
CA VAL A 56 -6.30 0.75 23.62
C VAL A 56 -6.78 -0.27 22.59
N PHE A 57 -6.89 -1.55 22.97
CA PHE A 57 -7.39 -2.60 22.08
C PHE A 57 -8.74 -2.25 21.46
N ARG A 58 -9.68 -1.74 22.26
CA ARG A 58 -10.99 -1.30 21.79
C ARG A 58 -10.88 -0.15 20.78
N ILE A 59 -10.10 0.89 21.07
CA ILE A 59 -9.93 2.05 20.20
C ILE A 59 -9.43 1.61 18.82
N PHE A 60 -8.36 0.81 18.76
CA PHE A 60 -7.75 0.41 17.48
C PHE A 60 -8.51 -0.70 16.74
N ASN A 61 -9.62 -1.20 17.29
CA ASN A 61 -10.52 -2.15 16.64
C ASN A 61 -11.89 -1.56 16.27
N VAL A 62 -12.30 -0.46 16.91
CA VAL A 62 -13.65 0.11 16.75
C VAL A 62 -13.62 1.57 16.30
N ASP A 63 -12.75 2.38 16.91
CA ASP A 63 -12.72 3.84 16.79
C ASP A 63 -11.31 4.31 16.44
N GLN A 64 -10.72 3.77 15.35
CA GLN A 64 -9.34 4.03 14.97
C GLN A 64 -9.06 5.52 14.72
N PRO A 65 -7.92 6.06 15.21
CA PRO A 65 -7.47 7.42 14.86
C PRO A 65 -7.29 7.61 13.34
N GLU A 66 -7.53 8.83 12.84
CA GLU A 66 -7.41 9.14 11.40
C GLU A 66 -5.99 8.95 10.84
N ASP A 67 -4.98 9.01 11.70
CA ASP A 67 -3.57 8.82 11.42
C ASP A 67 -3.07 7.39 11.69
N TYR A 68 -3.95 6.47 12.10
CA TYR A 68 -3.63 5.04 12.24
C TYR A 68 -3.37 4.39 10.88
N ARG A 69 -2.27 3.63 10.75
CA ARG A 69 -1.85 3.02 9.46
C ARG A 69 -1.69 1.51 9.51
N GLY A 70 -2.04 0.91 10.65
CA GLY A 70 -1.95 -0.53 10.85
C GLY A 70 -3.25 -1.27 10.47
N ARG A 71 -3.16 -2.60 10.47
CA ARG A 71 -4.36 -3.46 10.57
C ARG A 71 -4.99 -3.30 11.96
N SER A 72 -6.20 -3.81 12.16
CA SER A 72 -6.79 -3.92 13.50
C SER A 72 -5.82 -4.52 14.51
N LEU A 73 -5.77 -3.95 15.72
CA LEU A 73 -4.89 -4.45 16.77
C LEU A 73 -5.23 -5.91 17.11
N SER A 74 -4.23 -6.77 17.08
CA SER A 74 -4.39 -8.22 17.07
C SER A 74 -3.23 -8.92 17.80
N VAL A 75 -3.37 -10.23 18.00
CA VAL A 75 -2.31 -11.06 18.58
C VAL A 75 -1.01 -10.82 17.82
N SER A 76 0.12 -10.78 18.55
CA SER A 76 1.46 -10.44 18.08
C SER A 76 1.80 -8.97 17.91
N ASP A 77 0.83 -8.07 18.02
CA ASP A 77 1.13 -6.64 17.98
C ASP A 77 1.73 -6.17 19.30
N ILE A 78 2.58 -5.14 19.24
CA ILE A 78 3.21 -4.53 20.42
C ILE A 78 2.60 -3.15 20.65
N VAL A 79 2.18 -2.90 21.88
CA VAL A 79 1.81 -1.57 22.36
C VAL A 79 2.93 -1.08 23.26
N GLU A 80 3.65 -0.05 22.84
CA GLU A 80 4.49 0.74 23.73
C GLU A 80 3.63 1.73 24.49
N THR A 81 3.96 1.94 25.76
CA THR A 81 3.30 2.92 26.61
C THR A 81 4.35 3.70 27.36
N VAL A 82 4.15 5.02 27.46
CA VAL A 82 5.06 5.92 28.18
C VAL A 82 4.40 6.35 29.48
N ASP A 83 5.08 6.10 30.61
CA ASP A 83 4.61 6.59 31.91
C ASP A 83 4.68 8.12 31.98
N ASP A 84 3.55 8.74 32.32
CA ASP A 84 3.37 10.20 32.31
C ASP A 84 4.21 10.94 33.36
N ARG A 85 4.71 10.22 34.38
CA ARG A 85 5.49 10.78 35.50
C ARG A 85 6.98 10.53 35.34
N THR A 86 7.36 9.34 34.91
CA THR A 86 8.76 8.92 34.84
C THR A 86 9.34 9.04 33.43
N GLY A 87 8.48 9.04 32.39
CA GLY A 87 8.90 8.93 31.00
C GLY A 87 9.46 7.55 30.64
N GLU A 88 9.20 6.54 31.48
CA GLU A 88 9.65 5.17 31.23
C GLU A 88 8.77 4.49 30.20
N CYS A 89 9.38 3.92 29.17
CA CYS A 89 8.69 3.12 28.15
C CYS A 89 8.55 1.67 28.62
N THR A 90 7.37 1.10 28.39
CA THR A 90 7.11 -0.34 28.56
C THR A 90 6.41 -0.88 27.33
N TRP A 91 6.72 -2.14 26.95
CA TRP A 91 6.20 -2.78 25.75
C TRP A 91 5.34 -3.99 26.10
N HIS A 92 4.17 -4.04 25.46
CA HIS A 92 3.09 -4.95 25.79
C HIS A 92 2.71 -5.74 24.56
N TYR A 93 2.99 -7.04 24.58
CA TYR A 93 2.58 -7.98 23.55
C TYR A 93 1.09 -8.28 23.67
N CYS A 94 0.32 -8.00 22.62
CA CYS A 94 -1.07 -8.43 22.51
C CYS A 94 -1.07 -9.96 22.34
N ASP A 95 -1.52 -10.68 23.36
CA ASP A 95 -1.57 -12.15 23.33
C ASP A 95 -2.99 -12.62 23.01
N THR A 96 -3.17 -13.93 22.92
CA THR A 96 -4.46 -14.61 22.78
C THR A 96 -5.48 -14.19 23.84
N ILE A 97 -5.00 -13.79 25.02
CA ILE A 97 -5.80 -13.23 26.10
C ILE A 97 -5.01 -12.09 26.76
N GLY A 98 -5.51 -10.86 26.63
CA GLY A 98 -4.91 -9.68 27.24
C GLY A 98 -3.52 -9.35 26.71
N PHE A 99 -2.71 -8.75 27.57
CA PHE A 99 -1.39 -8.23 27.22
C PHE A 99 -0.31 -8.80 28.14
N LYS A 100 0.90 -8.94 27.58
CA LYS A 100 2.08 -9.45 28.30
C LYS A 100 3.25 -8.48 28.16
N ASP A 101 3.84 -8.09 29.28
CA ASP A 101 5.08 -7.29 29.30
C ASP A 101 6.22 -8.07 28.63
N VAL A 102 6.92 -7.41 27.71
CA VAL A 102 8.02 -7.99 26.94
C VAL A 102 9.19 -7.04 26.78
N ALA A 103 10.37 -7.61 26.51
CA ALA A 103 11.49 -6.83 26.00
C ALA A 103 11.29 -6.58 24.51
N PHE A 104 11.48 -5.33 24.08
CA PHE A 104 11.35 -4.93 22.70
C PHE A 104 12.34 -3.79 22.40
N ASP A 105 12.90 -3.79 21.19
CA ASP A 105 13.94 -2.86 20.77
C ASP A 105 13.39 -1.97 19.63
N PRO A 106 12.85 -0.78 19.94
CA PRO A 106 12.23 0.10 18.93
C PRO A 106 13.23 0.63 17.90
N ASP A 107 14.54 0.64 18.20
CA ASP A 107 15.58 1.12 17.29
C ASP A 107 15.81 0.18 16.10
N LYS A 108 15.30 -1.06 16.16
CA LYS A 108 15.39 -2.05 15.07
C LYS A 108 14.16 -2.06 14.15
N VAL A 109 13.10 -1.39 14.55
CA VAL A 109 11.80 -1.43 13.87
C VAL A 109 11.86 -0.56 12.61
N SER A 110 11.15 -0.96 11.57
CA SER A 110 10.94 -0.09 10.40
C SER A 110 10.05 1.10 10.74
N GLU A 111 10.40 2.29 10.26
CA GLU A 111 9.58 3.49 10.44
C GLU A 111 8.21 3.37 9.75
N MET A 112 7.28 4.23 10.16
CA MET A 112 5.94 4.31 9.57
C MET A 112 6.01 4.43 8.05
N ARG A 113 5.19 3.62 7.36
CA ARG A 113 5.05 3.69 5.91
C ARG A 113 4.65 5.10 5.45
N ALA A 114 5.17 5.48 4.30
CA ALA A 114 4.84 6.76 3.68
C ALA A 114 3.33 6.87 3.39
N THR A 115 2.80 8.08 3.51
CA THR A 115 1.39 8.38 3.21
C THR A 115 1.14 8.59 1.72
N GLN A 116 2.20 8.65 0.92
CA GLN A 116 2.15 8.80 -0.53
C GLN A 116 3.15 7.85 -1.19
N ILE A 117 2.80 7.43 -2.41
CA ILE A 117 3.65 6.63 -3.28
C ILE A 117 3.92 7.36 -4.59
N THR A 118 5.16 7.22 -5.06
CA THR A 118 5.60 7.76 -6.35
C THR A 118 5.32 6.73 -7.45
N VAL A 119 4.48 7.10 -8.40
CA VAL A 119 3.96 6.21 -9.45
C VAL A 119 4.09 6.81 -10.84
N VAL A 120 3.94 5.99 -11.88
CA VAL A 120 3.66 6.52 -13.23
C VAL A 120 2.15 6.63 -13.40
N TYR A 121 1.64 7.85 -13.48
CA TYR A 121 0.21 8.12 -13.68
C TYR A 121 -0.10 8.39 -15.16
N VAL A 122 -1.17 7.77 -15.64
CA VAL A 122 -1.53 7.76 -17.06
C VAL A 122 -3.00 8.11 -17.24
N GLU A 123 -3.26 9.25 -17.87
CA GLU A 123 -4.61 9.72 -18.17
C GLU A 123 -4.96 9.56 -19.66
N PRO A 124 -6.26 9.36 -20.00
CA PRO A 124 -6.70 9.34 -21.38
C PRO A 124 -6.31 10.63 -22.12
N GLY A 125 -5.64 10.47 -23.25
CA GLY A 125 -5.25 11.59 -24.12
C GLY A 125 -4.15 12.51 -23.59
N LYS A 126 -3.48 12.15 -22.49
CA LYS A 126 -2.32 12.90 -21.97
C LYS A 126 -1.06 12.05 -22.01
N LEU A 127 0.09 12.70 -21.89
CA LEU A 127 1.36 12.02 -21.69
C LEU A 127 1.39 11.37 -20.30
N ALA A 128 2.02 10.20 -20.20
CA ALA A 128 2.35 9.61 -18.90
C ALA A 128 3.30 10.54 -18.14
N LYS A 129 3.19 10.55 -16.81
CA LYS A 129 4.03 11.36 -15.94
C LYS A 129 4.24 10.67 -14.60
N THR A 130 5.34 10.98 -13.95
CA THR A 130 5.52 10.70 -12.52
C THR A 130 4.52 11.51 -11.68
N ALA A 131 3.94 10.91 -10.65
CA ALA A 131 3.01 11.56 -9.72
C ALA A 131 3.09 10.93 -8.32
N GLU A 132 2.65 11.69 -7.31
CA GLU A 132 2.43 11.21 -5.94
C GLU A 132 0.94 10.91 -5.74
N ILE A 133 0.61 9.74 -5.19
CA ILE A 133 -0.75 9.33 -4.86
C ILE A 133 -0.81 8.88 -3.39
N GLY A 134 -1.89 9.22 -2.69
CA GLY A 134 -2.09 8.76 -1.31
C GLY A 134 -2.27 7.24 -1.22
N THR A 135 -1.88 6.64 -0.10
CA THR A 135 -1.91 5.18 0.09
C THR A 135 -3.24 4.65 0.62
N ARG A 136 -4.18 5.53 0.99
CA ARG A 136 -5.51 5.09 1.46
C ARG A 136 -6.35 4.60 0.30
N LEU A 137 -7.24 3.64 0.56
CA LEU A 137 -8.16 3.13 -0.46
C LEU A 137 -8.95 4.26 -1.15
N GLU A 138 -9.39 5.27 -0.40
CA GLU A 138 -10.10 6.42 -0.94
C GLU A 138 -9.25 7.23 -1.94
N ASP A 139 -7.95 7.38 -1.67
CA ASP A 139 -7.02 8.10 -2.54
C ASP A 139 -6.77 7.32 -3.84
N LEU A 140 -6.59 5.99 -3.74
CA LEU A 140 -6.41 5.10 -4.88
C LEU A 140 -7.66 5.07 -5.77
N GLN A 141 -8.85 4.97 -5.15
CA GLN A 141 -10.13 5.01 -5.86
C GLN A 141 -10.37 6.36 -6.53
N ALA A 142 -10.01 7.47 -5.87
CA ALA A 142 -10.08 8.80 -6.45
C ALA A 142 -9.15 8.94 -7.66
N ALA A 143 -7.95 8.34 -7.60
CA ALA A 143 -6.98 8.38 -8.70
C ALA A 143 -7.48 7.67 -9.97
N VAL A 144 -8.16 6.53 -9.85
CA VAL A 144 -8.68 5.78 -11.01
C VAL A 144 -10.14 6.11 -11.35
N GLY A 145 -10.83 6.84 -10.48
CA GLY A 145 -12.21 7.27 -10.66
C GLY A 145 -13.26 6.18 -10.38
N GLY A 146 -13.02 5.28 -9.43
CA GLY A 146 -13.93 4.20 -9.07
C GLY A 146 -13.26 3.08 -8.26
N CYS A 147 -13.91 1.91 -8.19
CA CYS A 147 -13.32 0.72 -7.57
C CYS A 147 -12.02 0.34 -8.28
N ILE A 148 -10.98 0.05 -7.49
CA ILE A 148 -9.67 -0.32 -8.01
C ILE A 148 -9.64 -1.80 -8.41
N GLU A 149 -8.95 -2.09 -9.49
CA GLU A 149 -8.50 -3.44 -9.87
C GLU A 149 -6.98 -3.38 -10.10
N ALA A 150 -6.26 -4.36 -9.57
CA ALA A 150 -4.84 -4.55 -9.84
C ALA A 150 -4.66 -5.58 -10.96
N PHE A 151 -3.92 -5.19 -11.99
CA PHE A 151 -3.59 -6.02 -13.14
C PHE A 151 -2.08 -6.20 -13.22
N TYR A 152 -1.62 -7.43 -13.44
CA TYR A 152 -0.20 -7.82 -13.33
C TYR A 152 0.36 -8.27 -14.69
N PRO A 153 0.58 -7.35 -15.65
CA PRO A 153 1.10 -7.69 -16.98
C PRO A 153 2.62 -7.80 -17.05
N PHE A 154 3.34 -7.59 -15.93
CA PHE A 154 4.80 -7.55 -15.90
C PHE A 154 5.35 -8.77 -15.15
N GLU A 155 6.53 -9.22 -15.55
CA GLU A 155 7.25 -10.31 -14.86
C GLU A 155 7.92 -9.87 -13.55
N GLU A 156 8.16 -8.57 -13.39
CA GLU A 156 8.63 -7.98 -12.14
C GLU A 156 7.46 -7.60 -11.22
N GLU A 157 7.73 -7.34 -9.94
CA GLU A 157 6.76 -6.98 -8.90
C GLU A 157 6.24 -5.53 -9.05
N VAL A 158 5.69 -5.27 -10.22
CA VAL A 158 5.05 -4.03 -10.62
C VAL A 158 3.68 -4.39 -11.18
N CYS A 159 2.69 -3.56 -10.88
CA CYS A 159 1.33 -3.76 -11.38
C CYS A 159 0.74 -2.46 -11.94
N ILE A 160 -0.36 -2.61 -12.65
CA ILE A 160 -1.22 -1.52 -13.07
C ILE A 160 -2.44 -1.51 -12.17
N VAL A 161 -2.74 -0.37 -11.57
CA VAL A 161 -3.98 -0.16 -10.84
C VAL A 161 -4.90 0.73 -11.67
N CYS A 162 -6.09 0.22 -11.99
CA CYS A 162 -7.07 0.88 -12.83
C CYS A 162 -8.49 0.75 -12.25
N ASN A 163 -9.49 1.26 -12.97
CA ASN A 163 -10.88 1.16 -12.58
C ASN A 163 -11.48 -0.19 -13.05
N ASP A 164 -11.92 -1.02 -12.11
CA ASP A 164 -12.53 -2.35 -12.35
C ASP A 164 -13.72 -2.28 -13.32
N GLU A 165 -14.51 -1.22 -13.21
CA GLU A 165 -15.70 -1.01 -14.03
C GLU A 165 -15.49 -0.04 -15.18
N GLY A 166 -14.25 0.41 -15.45
CA GLY A 166 -13.99 1.54 -16.35
C GLY A 166 -14.56 1.33 -17.76
N LYS A 167 -14.45 0.11 -18.30
CA LYS A 167 -15.04 -0.25 -19.61
C LYS A 167 -16.56 -0.28 -19.56
N PHE A 168 -17.13 -0.88 -18.52
CA PHE A 168 -18.57 -1.01 -18.33
C PHE A 168 -19.25 0.35 -18.15
N ASN A 169 -18.59 1.27 -17.44
CA ASN A 169 -19.05 2.63 -17.20
C ASN A 169 -18.78 3.58 -18.38
N GLY A 170 -18.21 3.07 -19.48
CA GLY A 170 -17.96 3.85 -20.70
C GLY A 170 -16.87 4.91 -20.53
N MET A 171 -15.91 4.71 -19.62
CA MET A 171 -14.76 5.60 -19.52
C MET A 171 -13.96 5.59 -20.83
N GLN A 172 -13.27 6.69 -21.09
CA GLN A 172 -12.46 6.82 -22.30
C GLN A 172 -11.32 5.79 -22.31
N LEU A 173 -11.19 5.03 -23.40
CA LEU A 173 -10.04 4.13 -23.61
C LEU A 173 -8.73 4.91 -23.53
N ASN A 174 -7.75 4.35 -22.82
CA ASN A 174 -6.52 5.04 -22.42
C ASN A 174 -5.27 4.46 -23.09
N ARG A 175 -4.88 3.23 -22.72
CA ARG A 175 -3.71 2.52 -23.24
C ARG A 175 -4.01 1.05 -23.43
N GLY A 176 -3.41 0.49 -24.47
CA GLY A 176 -3.38 -0.94 -24.74
C GLY A 176 -2.43 -1.67 -23.80
N ILE A 177 -2.80 -2.91 -23.47
CA ILE A 177 -1.94 -3.89 -22.85
C ILE A 177 -1.50 -4.86 -23.94
N TYR A 178 -0.20 -5.10 -24.01
CA TYR A 178 0.41 -5.92 -25.04
C TYR A 178 1.03 -7.15 -24.40
N GLY A 179 0.77 -8.32 -24.99
CA GLY A 179 1.45 -9.55 -24.60
C GLY A 179 2.90 -9.59 -25.08
N GLU A 180 3.61 -10.65 -24.70
CA GLU A 180 4.99 -10.89 -25.14
C GLU A 180 5.15 -10.96 -26.66
N ASP A 181 4.11 -11.42 -27.37
CA ASP A 181 4.08 -11.49 -28.83
C ASP A 181 3.78 -10.14 -29.52
N GLY A 182 3.67 -9.07 -28.72
CA GLY A 182 3.35 -7.72 -29.16
C GLY A 182 1.89 -7.52 -29.57
N LYS A 183 1.02 -8.53 -29.39
CA LYS A 183 -0.41 -8.39 -29.69
C LYS A 183 -1.14 -7.67 -28.58
N LEU A 184 -2.11 -6.85 -28.97
CA LEU A 184 -3.03 -6.19 -28.05
C LEU A 184 -3.89 -7.26 -27.36
N MET A 185 -3.71 -7.41 -26.05
CA MET A 185 -4.47 -8.32 -25.22
C MET A 185 -5.70 -7.64 -24.62
N ASP A 186 -5.54 -6.41 -24.16
CA ASP A 186 -6.60 -5.65 -23.52
C ASP A 186 -6.41 -4.13 -23.68
N ILE A 187 -7.40 -3.34 -23.28
CA ILE A 187 -7.36 -1.88 -23.30
C ILE A 187 -7.87 -1.35 -21.98
N ILE A 188 -7.06 -0.58 -21.27
CA ILE A 188 -7.49 0.10 -20.05
C ILE A 188 -8.42 1.25 -20.40
N ALA A 189 -9.53 1.39 -19.67
CA ALA A 189 -10.46 2.50 -19.78
C ALA A 189 -10.39 3.38 -18.53
N GLY A 190 -10.27 4.70 -18.71
CA GLY A 190 -10.09 5.67 -17.63
C GLY A 190 -8.62 5.87 -17.21
N PRO A 191 -8.37 6.76 -16.23
CA PRO A 191 -7.04 6.93 -15.64
C PRO A 191 -6.56 5.65 -14.95
N PHE A 192 -5.25 5.45 -14.92
CA PHE A 192 -4.60 4.36 -14.19
C PHE A 192 -3.22 4.81 -13.72
N PHE A 193 -2.61 4.04 -12.82
CA PHE A 193 -1.21 4.21 -12.45
C PHE A 193 -0.47 2.88 -12.44
N ILE A 194 0.85 2.97 -12.58
CA ILE A 194 1.78 1.86 -12.41
C ILE A 194 2.52 2.07 -11.09
N CYS A 195 2.52 1.06 -10.22
CA CYS A 195 3.15 1.10 -8.90
C CYS A 195 3.87 -0.21 -8.57
N ASP A 196 4.72 -0.17 -7.56
CA ASP A 196 5.33 -1.37 -6.99
C ASP A 196 4.27 -2.20 -6.27
N CYS A 197 4.38 -3.52 -6.34
CA CYS A 197 3.53 -4.47 -5.63
C CYS A 197 4.34 -5.63 -5.04
N SER A 198 5.58 -5.37 -4.63
CA SER A 198 6.48 -6.37 -4.03
C SER A 198 6.09 -6.75 -2.61
N GLY A 199 5.45 -5.83 -1.88
CA GLY A 199 4.92 -6.08 -0.55
C GLY A 199 3.39 -6.17 -0.51
N GLU A 200 2.85 -6.24 0.71
CA GLU A 200 1.39 -6.32 0.91
C GLU A 200 0.61 -5.10 0.43
N ASN A 201 1.25 -3.93 0.43
CA ASN A 201 0.68 -2.65 0.03
C ASN A 201 1.34 -2.16 -1.27
N PHE A 202 0.61 -1.35 -2.04
CA PHE A 202 1.21 -0.67 -3.19
C PHE A 202 2.33 0.27 -2.74
N GLY A 203 3.46 0.17 -3.42
CA GLY A 203 4.67 0.92 -3.11
C GLY A 203 5.06 1.94 -4.17
N SER A 204 6.03 2.77 -3.83
CA SER A 204 6.70 3.67 -4.78
C SER A 204 7.56 2.87 -5.76
N LEU A 205 7.51 3.25 -7.03
CA LEU A 205 8.45 2.74 -8.02
C LEU A 205 9.85 3.28 -7.74
N SER A 206 10.87 2.46 -8.01
CA SER A 206 12.25 2.93 -8.09
C SER A 206 12.44 3.92 -9.25
N GLN A 207 13.51 4.72 -9.19
CA GLN A 207 13.84 5.67 -10.26
C GLN A 207 13.97 4.99 -11.63
N GLU A 208 14.56 3.79 -11.68
CA GLU A 208 14.69 3.02 -12.92
C GLU A 208 13.32 2.58 -13.47
N GLN A 209 12.44 2.10 -12.59
CA GLN A 209 11.08 1.71 -12.96
C GLN A 209 10.26 2.92 -13.45
N LEU A 210 10.34 4.06 -12.76
CA LEU A 210 9.66 5.30 -13.20
C LEU A 210 10.05 5.66 -14.64
N GLU A 211 11.35 5.70 -14.94
CA GLU A 211 11.84 6.03 -16.29
C GLU A 211 11.38 5.00 -17.34
N ARG A 212 11.42 3.71 -16.99
CA ARG A 212 11.02 2.61 -17.87
C ARG A 212 9.53 2.67 -18.21
N TYR A 213 8.66 2.78 -17.21
CA TYR A 213 7.21 2.75 -17.39
C TYR A 213 6.65 4.07 -17.92
N GLU A 214 7.25 5.21 -17.58
CA GLU A 214 6.89 6.48 -18.21
C GLU A 214 7.21 6.45 -19.71
N LYS A 215 8.35 5.85 -20.10
CA LYS A 215 8.68 5.65 -21.51
C LYS A 215 7.74 4.67 -22.20
N LEU A 216 7.38 3.57 -21.55
CA LEU A 216 6.50 2.54 -22.09
C LEU A 216 5.11 3.11 -22.40
N TYR A 217 4.51 3.84 -21.47
CA TYR A 217 3.15 4.40 -21.60
C TYR A 217 3.12 5.87 -22.05
N LYS A 218 4.27 6.38 -22.51
CA LYS A 218 4.51 7.82 -22.75
C LYS A 218 3.39 8.52 -23.50
N LYS A 219 2.99 7.96 -24.65
CA LYS A 219 2.07 8.62 -25.57
C LYS A 219 0.67 8.01 -25.48
N PRO A 220 -0.38 8.84 -25.59
CA PRO A 220 -1.74 8.34 -25.72
C PRO A 220 -1.95 7.57 -27.02
N GLU A 221 -2.93 6.69 -27.00
CA GLU A 221 -3.26 5.81 -28.11
C GLU A 221 -4.70 6.03 -28.58
N ARG A 222 -4.93 5.82 -29.88
CA ARG A 222 -6.27 5.75 -30.46
C ARG A 222 -6.53 4.33 -30.90
N PHE A 223 -7.74 3.85 -30.63
CA PHE A 223 -8.16 2.49 -30.92
C PHE A 223 -9.13 2.51 -32.10
N TYR A 224 -8.84 1.71 -33.12
CA TYR A 224 -9.65 1.57 -34.32
C TYR A 224 -9.95 0.09 -34.55
N ARG A 225 -11.12 -0.20 -35.10
CA ARG A 225 -11.44 -1.56 -35.58
C ARG A 225 -11.17 -1.63 -37.08
N GLN A 226 -10.28 -2.53 -37.49
CA GLN A 226 -9.95 -2.76 -38.90
C GLN A 226 -9.88 -4.27 -39.14
N ASP A 227 -10.59 -4.75 -40.17
CA ASP A 227 -10.60 -6.16 -40.59
C ASP A 227 -10.91 -7.18 -39.48
N GLY A 228 -11.67 -6.76 -38.46
CA GLY A 228 -12.05 -7.59 -37.31
C GLY A 228 -11.10 -7.47 -36.11
N GLU A 229 -9.93 -6.86 -36.28
CA GLU A 229 -8.93 -6.63 -35.24
C GLU A 229 -9.02 -5.20 -34.67
N ILE A 230 -8.52 -5.02 -33.45
CA ILE A 230 -8.38 -3.69 -32.85
C ILE A 230 -6.92 -3.25 -32.98
N ILE A 231 -6.73 -2.08 -33.58
CA ILE A 231 -5.42 -1.46 -33.79
C ILE A 231 -5.30 -0.26 -32.85
N ALA A 232 -4.23 -0.24 -32.05
CA ALA A 232 -3.85 0.89 -31.20
C ALA A 232 -2.75 1.71 -31.90
N VAL A 233 -2.96 3.02 -32.05
CA VAL A 233 -2.01 3.93 -32.71
C VAL A 233 -1.61 5.05 -31.75
N PRO A 234 -0.34 5.10 -31.31
CA PRO A 234 0.17 6.21 -30.51
C PRO A 234 0.10 7.55 -31.25
N TYR A 235 -0.18 8.64 -30.53
CA TYR A 235 -0.22 9.99 -31.11
C TYR A 235 0.38 11.04 -30.17
N GLU A 236 0.80 12.17 -30.74
CA GLU A 236 1.19 13.34 -29.96
C GLU A 236 -0.08 14.08 -29.49
N PRO A 237 -0.31 14.21 -28.17
CA PRO A 237 -1.43 14.98 -27.68
C PRO A 237 -1.23 16.44 -28.07
N ARG A 238 -2.30 17.11 -28.52
CA ARG A 238 -2.24 18.55 -28.76
C ARG A 238 -2.07 19.25 -27.42
N GLU A 239 -1.06 20.09 -27.28
CA GLU A 239 -1.05 21.06 -26.20
C GLU A 239 -2.33 21.89 -26.32
N LYS A 240 -3.14 21.93 -25.26
CA LYS A 240 -4.18 22.94 -25.16
C LYS A 240 -3.45 24.28 -25.08
N ASN A 241 -3.22 24.92 -26.23
CA ASN A 241 -3.04 26.36 -26.25
C ASN A 241 -4.23 26.94 -25.49
N ASN A 242 -3.95 27.62 -24.38
CA ASN A 242 -4.93 28.41 -23.65
C ASN A 242 -5.52 29.44 -24.64
N GLU A 243 -6.62 29.07 -25.29
CA GLU A 243 -7.44 30.01 -26.03
C GLU A 243 -8.18 30.88 -25.02
N ARG A 244 -7.66 32.11 -24.95
CA ARG A 244 -8.13 33.36 -24.35
C ARG A 244 -9.64 33.47 -24.09
#